data_AF-A0AAW6GY69-F1
#
_entry.id   AF-A0AAW6GY69-F1
#
_cell.length_a   1.000
_cell.length_b   1.000
_cell.length_c   1.000
_cell.angle_alpha   90.00
_cell.angle_beta   90.00
_cell.angle_gamma   90.00
#
_symmetry.space_group_name_H-M   'P 1'
#
loop_
_entity.id
_entity.type
_entity.pdbx_description
1 polymer ?
#
loop_
_entity_poly.entity_id
_entity_poly.type
_entity_poly.pdbx_seq_one_letter_code
_entity_poly.pdbx_strand_id
1 'polypeptide(L)'
;MKLIAEQSVNNRVRKSAIHAVVCHLERYTPNGILLRKVDKTYLLGFIDYLKKTKQEHCKKEKTLHVNTQFYYLKTLRYCLNRAVSEDYITVNPMNKIKNEDKPKRNRTERDYLTIKELTRLVHTPFYNTLLRKAFLFSCYTDLLQ
;
A
#
# COMPACT_ATOMS: atom_id res chain seq x y z
N MET A 1 -16.03 4.27 6.65
CA MET A 1 -14.87 4.05 5.73
C MET A 1 -15.25 4.28 4.28
N LYS A 2 -16.33 3.68 3.75
CA LYS A 2 -16.79 3.86 2.37
C LYS A 2 -17.03 5.34 1.99
N LEU A 3 -17.67 6.10 2.89
CA LEU A 3 -17.91 7.55 2.73
C LEU A 3 -16.61 8.39 2.57
N ILE A 4 -15.53 8.02 3.26
CA ILE A 4 -14.23 8.69 3.15
C ILE A 4 -13.52 8.32 1.84
N ALA A 5 -13.73 7.08 1.34
CA ALA A 5 -13.22 6.64 0.05
C ALA A 5 -13.87 7.42 -1.12
N GLU A 6 -15.14 7.75 -0.98
CA GLU A 6 -15.93 8.52 -1.96
C GLU A 6 -15.53 10.00 -1.98
N GLN A 7 -15.24 10.60 -0.83
CA GLN A 7 -14.80 12.00 -0.71
C GLN A 7 -13.34 12.27 -1.15
N SER A 8 -12.52 11.23 -1.33
CA SER A 8 -11.13 11.32 -1.82
C SER A 8 -11.05 11.55 -3.35
N VAL A 9 -11.86 12.47 -3.87
CA VAL A 9 -12.16 12.65 -5.31
C VAL A 9 -10.93 13.03 -6.16
N ASN A 10 -9.90 13.66 -5.59
CA ASN A 10 -8.78 14.22 -6.36
C ASN A 10 -7.49 13.37 -6.43
N ASN A 11 -7.47 12.14 -5.91
CA ASN A 11 -6.26 11.30 -5.97
C ASN A 11 -6.58 9.81 -6.21
N ARG A 12 -6.48 9.36 -7.47
CA ARG A 12 -6.71 7.96 -7.89
C ARG A 12 -5.92 6.96 -7.04
N VAL A 13 -4.67 7.26 -6.71
CA VAL A 13 -3.79 6.37 -5.94
C VAL A 13 -4.30 6.20 -4.51
N ARG A 14 -4.83 7.26 -3.89
CA ARG A 14 -5.45 7.15 -2.57
C ARG A 14 -6.76 6.36 -2.62
N LYS A 15 -7.56 6.55 -3.66
CA LYS A 15 -8.83 5.81 -3.82
C LYS A 15 -8.59 4.29 -3.87
N SER A 16 -7.60 3.83 -4.64
CA SER A 16 -7.27 2.40 -4.71
C SER A 16 -6.74 1.86 -3.38
N ALA A 17 -5.89 2.63 -2.69
CA ALA A 17 -5.38 2.26 -1.37
C ALA A 17 -6.50 2.11 -0.33
N ILE A 18 -7.41 3.08 -0.27
CA ILE A 18 -8.56 3.04 0.65
C ILE A 18 -9.47 1.86 0.31
N HIS A 19 -9.73 1.62 -0.98
CA HIS A 19 -10.52 0.47 -1.41
C HIS A 19 -9.90 -0.86 -0.95
N ALA A 20 -8.58 -1.04 -1.12
CA ALA A 20 -7.89 -2.24 -0.65
C ALA A 20 -8.02 -2.42 0.88
N VAL A 21 -7.91 -1.34 1.66
CA VAL A 21 -8.14 -1.39 3.12
C VAL A 21 -9.58 -1.77 3.44
N VAL A 22 -10.57 -1.25 2.71
CA VAL A 22 -11.98 -1.61 2.89
C VAL A 22 -12.18 -3.11 2.62
N CYS A 23 -11.65 -3.65 1.53
CA CYS A 23 -11.75 -5.08 1.24
C CYS A 23 -11.14 -5.95 2.35
N HIS A 24 -10.00 -5.54 2.90
CA HIS A 24 -9.38 -6.25 4.03
C HIS A 24 -10.20 -6.14 5.32
N LEU A 25 -10.81 -4.99 5.59
CA LEU A 25 -11.70 -4.81 6.74
C LEU A 25 -12.98 -5.65 6.61
N GLU A 26 -13.57 -5.73 5.42
CA GLU A 26 -14.73 -6.58 5.15
C GLU A 26 -14.41 -8.07 5.31
N ARG A 27 -13.19 -8.50 4.93
CA ARG A 27 -12.73 -9.88 5.17
C ARG A 27 -12.48 -10.16 6.65
N TYR A 28 -11.90 -9.21 7.36
CA TYR A 28 -11.61 -9.36 8.79
C TYR A 28 -12.87 -9.27 9.66
N THR A 29 -13.86 -8.47 9.23
CA THR A 29 -15.12 -8.27 9.94
C THR A 29 -16.28 -8.24 8.94
N PRO A 30 -16.78 -9.41 8.49
CA PRO A 30 -17.81 -9.51 7.44
C PRO A 30 -19.13 -8.83 7.81
N ASN A 31 -19.51 -8.91 9.09
CA ASN A 31 -20.72 -8.27 9.62
C ASN A 31 -20.54 -6.76 9.85
N GLY A 32 -19.37 -6.22 9.52
CA GLY A 32 -19.01 -4.84 9.77
C GLY A 32 -18.79 -4.53 11.26
N ILE A 33 -18.38 -3.29 11.52
CA ILE A 33 -18.21 -2.76 12.87
C ILE A 33 -18.63 -1.29 12.88
N LEU A 34 -19.30 -0.86 13.95
CA LEU A 34 -19.55 0.56 14.18
C LEU A 34 -18.23 1.29 14.44
N LEU A 35 -18.06 2.45 13.82
CA LEU A 35 -16.84 3.24 13.95
C LEU A 35 -16.49 3.57 15.42
N ARG A 36 -17.51 3.83 16.26
CA ARG A 36 -17.34 4.08 17.70
C ARG A 36 -16.79 2.86 18.49
N LYS A 37 -16.98 1.65 17.98
CA LYS A 37 -16.45 0.39 18.57
C LYS A 37 -15.05 0.05 18.07
N VAL A 38 -14.47 0.83 17.15
CA VAL A 38 -13.08 0.65 16.70
C VAL A 38 -12.15 1.17 17.79
N ASP A 39 -11.62 0.26 18.59
CA ASP A 39 -10.71 0.56 19.70
C ASP A 39 -9.28 0.04 19.43
N LYS A 40 -8.41 0.16 20.44
CA LYS A 40 -7.03 -0.32 20.37
C LYS A 40 -6.98 -1.83 20.09
N THR A 41 -7.83 -2.61 20.76
CA THR A 41 -7.85 -4.08 20.70
C THR A 41 -8.23 -4.56 19.31
N TYR A 42 -9.29 -3.97 18.72
CA TYR A 42 -9.71 -4.24 17.35
C TYR A 42 -8.58 -3.97 16.35
N LEU A 43 -7.92 -2.81 16.48
CA LEU A 43 -6.84 -2.43 15.58
C LEU A 43 -5.61 -3.34 15.70
N LEU A 44 -5.27 -3.81 16.91
CA LEU A 44 -4.22 -4.81 17.11
C LEU A 44 -4.58 -6.15 16.44
N GLY A 45 -5.83 -6.58 16.58
CA GLY A 45 -6.33 -7.78 15.90
C GLY A 45 -6.29 -7.63 14.37
N PHE A 46 -6.63 -6.45 13.84
CA PHE A 46 -6.52 -6.17 12.42
C PHE A 46 -5.06 -6.18 11.92
N ILE A 47 -4.12 -5.64 12.71
CA ILE A 47 -2.69 -5.71 12.39
C ILE A 47 -2.21 -7.17 12.33
N ASP A 48 -2.63 -8.01 13.28
CA ASP A 48 -2.31 -9.45 13.28
C ASP A 48 -2.92 -10.17 12.07
N TYR A 49 -4.17 -9.85 11.71
CA TYR A 49 -4.79 -10.32 10.47
C TYR A 49 -3.95 -9.96 9.23
N LEU A 50 -3.48 -8.71 9.12
CA LEU A 50 -2.66 -8.28 7.98
C LEU A 50 -1.32 -9.03 7.89
N LYS A 51 -0.76 -9.49 9.02
CA LYS A 51 0.46 -10.30 9.06
C LYS A 51 0.23 -11.72 8.54
N LYS A 52 -0.97 -12.27 8.75
CA LYS A 52 -1.32 -13.67 8.42
C LYS A 52 -2.02 -13.81 7.07
N THR A 53 -2.66 -12.76 6.58
CA THR A 53 -3.45 -12.81 5.34
C THR A 53 -2.59 -13.00 4.10
N LYS A 54 -3.14 -13.75 3.14
CA LYS A 54 -2.47 -14.20 1.91
C LYS A 54 -2.80 -13.26 0.75
N GLN A 55 -1.85 -13.12 -0.18
CA GLN A 55 -2.02 -12.38 -1.43
C GLN A 55 -2.90 -13.18 -2.39
N GLU A 56 -4.05 -12.62 -2.76
CA GLU A 56 -5.05 -13.29 -3.60
C GLU A 56 -4.61 -13.44 -5.06
N HIS A 57 -3.82 -12.50 -5.57
CA HIS A 57 -3.36 -12.50 -6.96
C HIS A 57 -2.02 -13.23 -7.18
N CYS A 58 -1.46 -13.86 -6.13
CA CYS A 58 -0.25 -14.66 -6.27
C CYS A 58 -0.59 -16.13 -6.44
N LYS A 59 -0.07 -16.74 -7.51
CA LYS A 59 -0.14 -18.20 -7.74
C LYS A 59 0.52 -19.02 -6.62
N LYS A 60 1.49 -18.41 -5.92
CA LYS A 60 2.15 -18.99 -4.75
C LYS A 60 1.52 -18.41 -3.49
N GLU A 61 1.30 -19.26 -2.51
CA GLU A 61 0.75 -18.85 -1.24
C GLU A 61 1.77 -17.96 -0.49
N LYS A 62 1.56 -16.65 -0.57
CA LYS A 62 2.45 -15.63 0.02
C LYS A 62 1.63 -14.71 0.91
N THR A 63 2.16 -14.40 2.09
CA THR A 63 1.58 -13.39 2.97
C THR A 63 1.83 -11.99 2.42
N LEU A 64 1.08 -10.99 2.91
CA LEU A 64 1.33 -9.60 2.55
C LEU A 64 2.75 -9.18 2.90
N HIS A 65 3.43 -8.52 1.97
CA HIS A 65 4.73 -7.90 2.23
C HIS A 65 4.62 -6.83 3.33
N VAL A 66 5.64 -6.72 4.18
CA VAL A 66 5.63 -5.80 5.35
C VAL A 66 5.37 -4.34 4.96
N ASN A 67 5.92 -3.88 3.83
CA ASN A 67 5.66 -2.52 3.32
C ASN A 67 4.20 -2.32 2.91
N THR A 68 3.54 -3.36 2.39
CA THR A 68 2.11 -3.33 2.06
C THR A 68 1.27 -3.25 3.33
N GLN A 69 1.60 -4.05 4.35
CA GLN A 69 0.96 -3.96 5.67
C GLN A 69 1.10 -2.56 6.28
N PHE A 70 2.31 -1.99 6.24
CA PHE A 70 2.58 -0.62 6.68
C PHE A 70 1.76 0.41 5.92
N TYR A 71 1.68 0.28 4.60
CA TYR A 71 0.92 1.20 3.75
C TYR A 71 -0.59 1.14 4.02
N TYR A 72 -1.14 -0.06 4.22
CA TYR A 72 -2.54 -0.23 4.61
C TYR A 72 -2.82 0.38 5.98
N LEU A 73 -1.94 0.16 6.97
CA LEU A 73 -2.10 0.77 8.28
C LEU A 73 -1.99 2.31 8.24
N LYS A 74 -1.09 2.84 7.42
CA LYS A 74 -0.97 4.29 7.18
C LYS A 74 -2.26 4.86 6.57
N THR A 75 -2.83 4.15 5.61
CA THR A 75 -4.09 4.52 4.95
C THR A 75 -5.26 4.46 5.93
N LEU A 76 -5.33 3.42 6.77
CA LEU A 76 -6.32 3.30 7.83
C LEU A 76 -6.22 4.46 8.84
N ARG A 77 -5.00 4.80 9.28
CA ARG A 77 -4.76 5.95 10.15
C ARG A 77 -5.26 7.25 9.54
N TYR A 78 -5.02 7.45 8.24
CA TYR A 78 -5.54 8.61 7.51
C TYR A 78 -7.07 8.67 7.55
N CYS A 79 -7.76 7.56 7.27
CA CYS A 79 -9.22 7.51 7.34
C CYS A 79 -9.74 7.83 8.74
N LEU A 80 -9.09 7.30 9.80
CA LEU A 80 -9.46 7.59 11.18
C LEU A 80 -9.17 9.05 11.57
N ASN A 81 -8.08 9.66 11.07
CA ASN A 81 -7.83 11.09 11.27
C ASN A 81 -8.90 11.94 10.57
N ARG A 82 -9.34 11.56 9.37
CA ARG A 82 -10.45 12.25 8.71
C ARG A 82 -11.74 12.12 9.51
N ALA A 83 -12.00 10.95 10.08
CA ALA A 83 -13.17 10.77 10.96
C ALA A 83 -13.12 11.64 12.23
N VAL A 84 -11.93 11.93 12.76
CA VAL A 84 -11.76 12.92 13.85
C VAL A 84 -12.03 14.33 13.36
N SER A 85 -11.51 14.70 12.18
CA SER A 85 -11.69 16.04 11.61
C SER A 85 -13.14 16.36 11.22
N GLU A 86 -13.97 15.33 11.03
CA GLU A 86 -15.39 15.44 10.69
C GLU A 86 -16.28 15.12 11.92
N ASP A 87 -15.71 15.12 13.12
CA ASP A 87 -16.39 14.92 14.40
C ASP A 87 -17.15 13.59 14.58
N TYR A 88 -16.89 12.58 13.72
CA TYR A 88 -17.47 11.24 13.89
C TYR A 88 -16.89 10.49 15.11
N ILE A 89 -15.64 10.79 15.49
CA ILE A 89 -14.95 10.26 16.67
C ILE A 89 -14.09 11.34 17.31
N THR A 90 -13.95 11.34 18.63
CA THR A 90 -13.20 12.40 19.33
C THR A 90 -11.68 12.24 19.21
N VAL A 91 -11.17 11.01 19.18
CA VAL A 91 -9.73 10.72 19.17
C VAL A 91 -9.44 9.54 18.27
N ASN A 92 -8.37 9.62 17.48
CA ASN A 92 -7.95 8.50 16.64
C ASN A 92 -7.42 7.34 17.52
N PRO A 93 -8.08 6.15 17.54
CA PRO A 93 -7.64 5.00 18.32
C PRO A 93 -6.25 4.50 17.92
N MET A 94 -5.79 4.81 16.70
CA MET A 94 -4.44 4.44 16.26
C MET A 94 -3.30 5.10 17.06
N ASN A 95 -3.57 6.22 17.72
CA ASN A 95 -2.57 6.88 18.56
C ASN A 95 -2.27 6.08 19.84
N LYS A 96 -3.13 5.13 20.23
CA LYS A 96 -2.95 4.26 21.39
C LYS A 96 -2.13 2.99 21.10
N ILE A 97 -1.75 2.75 19.84
CA ILE A 97 -0.94 1.60 19.42
C ILE A 97 0.54 1.98 19.47
N LYS A 98 1.33 1.16 20.17
CA LYS A 98 2.77 1.35 20.27
C LYS A 98 3.46 1.11 18.93
N ASN A 99 4.63 1.69 18.74
CA ASN A 99 5.35 1.53 17.48
C ASN A 99 5.93 0.11 17.28
N GLU A 100 6.15 -0.64 18.36
CA GLU A 100 6.58 -2.05 18.32
C GLU A 100 5.52 -2.98 17.72
N ASP A 101 4.24 -2.69 17.95
CA ASP A 101 3.13 -3.51 17.44
C ASP A 101 2.89 -3.28 15.93
N LYS A 102 3.33 -2.13 15.40
CA LYS A 102 3.11 -1.72 14.02
C LYS A 102 4.14 -2.39 13.09
N PRO A 103 3.73 -2.78 11.86
CA PRO A 103 4.69 -3.21 10.85
C PRO A 103 5.71 -2.10 10.60
N LYS A 104 7.00 -2.46 10.58
CA LYS A 104 8.07 -1.51 10.29
C LYS A 104 8.33 -1.51 8.79
N ARG A 105 8.41 -0.32 8.20
CA ARG A 105 8.74 -0.18 6.78
C ARG A 105 10.17 -0.63 6.57
N ASN A 106 10.38 -1.62 5.72
CA ASN A 106 11.69 -2.00 5.23
C ASN A 106 12.08 -1.06 4.08
N ARG A 107 13.32 -0.56 4.10
CA ARG A 107 13.86 0.17 2.95
C ARG A 107 13.92 -0.80 1.78
N THR A 108 13.31 -0.42 0.66
CA THR A 108 13.46 -1.14 -0.60
C THR A 108 14.57 -0.45 -1.35
N GLU A 109 15.63 -1.17 -1.66
CA GLU A 109 16.66 -0.70 -2.57
C GLU A 109 16.15 -0.92 -3.99
N ARG A 110 16.38 0.08 -4.84
CA ARG A 110 16.03 0.02 -6.25
C ARG A 110 17.35 0.07 -7.01
N ASP A 111 17.70 -1.05 -7.62
CA ASP A 111 18.90 -1.11 -8.44
C ASP A 111 18.70 -0.27 -9.70
N TYR A 112 19.78 0.37 -10.13
CA TYR A 112 19.82 1.17 -11.35
C TYR A 112 20.92 0.63 -12.26
N LEU A 113 20.74 0.81 -13.56
CA LEU A 113 21.76 0.44 -14.52
C LEU A 113 22.92 1.45 -14.44
N THR A 114 24.13 0.93 -14.32
CA THR A 114 25.34 1.72 -14.52
C THR A 114 25.52 2.08 -16.00
N ILE A 115 26.31 3.13 -16.28
CA ILE A 115 26.64 3.54 -17.66
C ILE A 115 27.24 2.37 -18.46
N LYS A 116 28.05 1.52 -17.81
CA LYS A 116 28.66 0.34 -18.44
C LYS A 116 27.61 -0.69 -18.83
N GLU A 117 26.66 -0.97 -17.95
CA GLU A 117 25.56 -1.91 -18.24
C GLU A 117 24.62 -1.38 -19.31
N LEU A 118 24.31 -0.07 -19.29
CA LEU A 118 23.51 0.57 -20.34
C LEU A 118 24.22 0.49 -21.70
N THR A 119 25.51 0.78 -21.75
CA THR A 119 26.32 0.69 -22.98
C THR A 119 26.33 -0.74 -23.51
N ARG A 120 26.49 -1.74 -22.63
CA ARG A 120 26.43 -3.15 -23.02
C ARG A 120 25.04 -3.52 -23.57
N LEU A 121 23.98 -2.99 -22.97
CA LEU A 121 22.60 -3.24 -23.40
C LEU A 121 22.32 -2.68 -24.82
N VAL A 122 22.85 -1.50 -25.15
CA VAL A 122 22.71 -0.89 -26.49
C VAL A 122 23.26 -1.80 -27.58
N HIS A 123 24.40 -2.44 -27.32
CA HIS A 123 25.09 -3.32 -28.28
C HIS A 123 24.59 -4.76 -28.27
N THR A 124 23.76 -5.14 -27.31
CA THR A 124 23.22 -6.50 -27.23
C THR A 124 22.10 -6.67 -28.27
N PRO A 125 22.16 -7.67 -29.16
CA PRO A 125 21.09 -7.94 -30.11
C PRO A 125 19.81 -8.33 -29.37
N PHE A 126 18.67 -7.77 -29.81
CA PHE A 126 17.37 -8.02 -29.19
C PHE A 126 16.30 -8.11 -30.28
N TYR A 127 15.46 -9.14 -30.19
CA TYR A 127 14.51 -9.52 -31.26
C TYR A 127 13.41 -8.47 -31.52
N ASN A 128 13.04 -7.67 -30.50
CA ASN A 128 12.03 -6.62 -30.64
C ASN A 128 12.68 -5.22 -30.65
N THR A 129 12.87 -4.69 -31.85
CA THR A 129 13.55 -3.40 -32.07
C THR A 129 12.79 -2.20 -31.49
N LEU A 130 11.46 -2.24 -31.48
CA LEU A 130 10.63 -1.17 -30.90
C LEU A 130 10.78 -1.12 -29.37
N LEU A 131 10.71 -2.28 -28.71
CA LEU A 131 10.88 -2.37 -27.26
C LEU A 131 12.31 -1.95 -26.85
N ARG A 132 13.33 -2.32 -27.64
CA ARG A 132 14.70 -1.85 -27.41
C ARG A 132 14.79 -0.33 -27.46
N LYS A 133 14.22 0.30 -28.51
CA LYS A 133 14.22 1.75 -28.66
C LYS A 133 13.45 2.45 -27.54
N ALA A 134 12.28 1.92 -27.17
CA ALA A 134 11.46 2.48 -26.09
C ALA A 134 12.17 2.42 -24.73
N PHE A 135 12.81 1.29 -24.41
CA PHE A 135 13.58 1.13 -23.18
C PHE A 135 14.76 2.11 -23.13
N LEU A 136 15.57 2.18 -24.18
CA LEU A 136 16.71 3.09 -24.22
C LEU A 136 16.27 4.56 -24.17
N PHE A 137 15.22 4.93 -24.92
CA PHE A 137 14.63 6.26 -24.85
C PHE A 137 14.24 6.63 -23.41
N SER A 138 13.61 5.71 -22.69
CA SER A 138 13.23 5.95 -21.30
C SER A 138 14.40 6.04 -20.32
N CYS A 139 15.53 5.38 -20.59
CA CYS A 139 16.78 5.56 -19.82
C CYS A 139 17.42 6.94 -20.08
N TYR A 140 17.28 7.50 -21.28
CA TYR A 140 17.81 8.83 -21.62
C TYR A 140 16.89 9.99 -21.22
N THR A 141 15.65 9.71 -20.85
CA THR A 141 14.63 10.71 -20.52
C THR A 141 14.12 10.61 -19.08
N ASP A 142 14.74 9.76 -18.25
CA ASP A 142 14.36 9.48 -16.86
C ASP A 142 12.90 9.03 -16.65
N LEU A 143 12.19 8.60 -17.70
CA LEU A 143 10.78 8.20 -17.61
C LEU A 143 10.55 6.91 -16.79
N LEU A 144 11.60 6.11 -16.58
CA LEU A 144 11.54 4.86 -15.82
C LEU A 144 12.04 4.98 -14.37
N GLN A 145 12.60 6.12 -13.97
CA GLN A 145 13.31 6.26 -12.69
C GLN A 145 12.40 6.64 -11.51
#